data_AF-A0A8D9H0T4-F1
#
_entry.id   AF-A0A8D9H0T4-F1
#
_cell.length_a   1.000
_cell.length_b   1.000
_cell.length_c   1.000
_cell.angle_alpha   90.00
_cell.angle_beta   90.00
_cell.angle_gamma   90.00
#
_symmetry.space_group_name_H-M   'P 1'
#
loop_
_entity.id
_entity.type
_entity.pdbx_description
1 polymer ?
#
loop_
_entity_poly.entity_id
_entity_poly.type
_entity_poly.pdbx_seq_one_letter_code
_entity_poly.pdbx_strand_id
1 'polypeptide(L)'
;LSSWSAKSLSFAGRLLLIKTVITGITTFWCSTFILPQACVKRINSLCGVFLWQGNIEQHHTARVSWEVVTKPKREGGLGIKNLSIWNKACCLKLIWLLFFQSGSVWVAWFKTEVLNGNLSNLWITPPNRRYSWQVNKLLKLSSEIFSCVKLRVQNGQSCLFWSDNWSPYGSLRSYLLDGSASTLGIPDHATLATLHINNNWMLPPARSERLVNIHALLTTINLNEIEDYYEWEVDGKVSDTYSMGKIYEKICLAGASVPWCESVWNKAGIPRHSFLTWLFVLNRCPTRDRIRGWGFQTDT
;
A
#
# COMPACT_ATOMS: atom_id res chain seq x y z
N LEU A 1 -26.71 -4.63 -7.02
CA LEU A 1 -26.34 -6.06 -7.15
C LEU A 1 -27.57 -6.94 -7.29
N SER A 2 -28.59 -6.80 -6.45
CA SER A 2 -29.87 -7.54 -6.55
C SER A 2 -30.70 -7.21 -7.80
N SER A 3 -30.62 -5.97 -8.31
CA SER A 3 -31.34 -5.53 -9.51
C SER A 3 -30.68 -5.96 -10.83
N TRP A 4 -29.43 -6.40 -10.81
CA TRP A 4 -28.80 -6.95 -12.01
C TRP A 4 -29.31 -8.37 -12.19
N SER A 5 -29.97 -8.64 -13.32
CA SER A 5 -30.53 -9.95 -13.67
C SER A 5 -29.45 -11.04 -13.67
N ALA A 6 -29.16 -11.57 -12.49
CA ALA A 6 -28.06 -12.51 -12.31
C ALA A 6 -28.43 -13.92 -12.81
N LYS A 7 -29.72 -14.17 -13.04
CA LYS A 7 -30.25 -15.40 -13.63
C LYS A 7 -29.86 -15.57 -15.11
N SER A 8 -29.53 -14.49 -15.84
CA SER A 8 -29.13 -14.57 -17.26
C SER A 8 -27.62 -14.40 -17.52
N LEU A 9 -26.83 -14.01 -16.51
CA LEU A 9 -25.42 -13.70 -16.69
C LEU A 9 -24.51 -14.91 -16.43
N SER A 10 -23.61 -15.18 -17.37
CA SER A 10 -22.50 -16.12 -17.19
C SER A 10 -21.50 -15.63 -16.13
N PHE A 11 -20.66 -16.52 -15.58
CA PHE A 11 -19.59 -16.14 -14.64
C PHE A 11 -18.67 -15.05 -15.20
N ALA A 12 -18.33 -15.14 -16.49
CA ALA A 12 -17.52 -14.12 -17.17
C ALA A 12 -18.25 -12.76 -17.24
N GLY A 13 -19.57 -12.76 -17.47
CA GLY A 13 -20.40 -11.54 -17.44
C GLY A 13 -20.47 -10.91 -16.04
N ARG A 14 -20.66 -11.73 -15.00
CA ARG A 14 -20.66 -11.25 -13.60
C ARG A 14 -19.29 -10.69 -13.19
N LEU A 15 -18.20 -11.35 -13.59
CA LEU A 15 -16.84 -10.87 -13.40
C LEU A 15 -16.62 -9.51 -14.09
N LEU A 16 -17.12 -9.35 -15.31
CA LEU A 16 -17.02 -8.09 -16.05
C LEU A 16 -17.70 -6.94 -15.28
N LEU A 17 -18.93 -7.14 -14.79
CA LEU A 17 -19.65 -6.15 -13.99
C LEU A 17 -18.91 -5.76 -12.69
N ILE A 18 -18.28 -6.73 -12.02
CA ILE A 18 -17.45 -6.43 -10.84
C ILE A 18 -16.25 -5.56 -11.24
N LYS A 19 -15.58 -5.90 -12.34
CA LYS A 19 -14.39 -5.19 -12.81
C LYS A 19 -14.66 -3.78 -13.33
N THR A 20 -15.81 -3.54 -13.94
CA THR A 20 -16.13 -2.24 -14.53
C THR A 20 -16.90 -1.37 -13.53
N VAL A 21 -18.06 -1.83 -13.09
CA VAL A 21 -19.00 -1.02 -12.32
C VAL A 21 -18.62 -0.98 -10.84
N ILE A 22 -18.49 -2.15 -10.20
CA ILE A 22 -18.21 -2.19 -8.75
C ILE A 22 -16.83 -1.59 -8.47
N THR A 23 -15.82 -1.97 -9.25
CA THR A 23 -14.46 -1.42 -9.11
C THR A 23 -14.45 0.10 -9.30
N GLY A 24 -15.20 0.63 -10.27
CA GLY A 24 -15.34 2.08 -10.48
C GLY A 24 -15.93 2.79 -9.26
N ILE A 25 -17.07 2.30 -8.76
CA ILE A 25 -17.73 2.82 -7.56
C ILE A 25 -16.79 2.77 -6.35
N THR A 26 -16.17 1.61 -6.09
CA THR A 26 -15.26 1.47 -4.95
C THR A 26 -14.02 2.36 -5.09
N THR A 27 -13.53 2.57 -6.31
CA THR A 27 -12.38 3.46 -6.56
C THR A 27 -12.73 4.90 -6.21
N PHE A 28 -13.91 5.37 -6.62
CA PHE A 28 -14.40 6.70 -6.26
C PHE A 28 -14.48 6.86 -4.74
N TRP A 29 -15.18 5.95 -4.04
CA TRP A 29 -15.34 6.05 -2.59
C TRP A 29 -14.02 5.92 -1.81
N CYS A 30 -13.12 5.02 -2.21
CA CYS A 30 -11.79 4.91 -1.61
C CYS A 30 -10.94 6.18 -1.82
N SER A 31 -11.13 6.89 -2.94
CA SER A 31 -10.37 8.11 -3.21
C SER A 31 -10.82 9.29 -2.34
N THR A 32 -12.08 9.30 -1.92
CA THR A 32 -12.67 10.36 -1.09
C THR A 32 -12.61 10.04 0.40
N PHE A 33 -12.77 8.76 0.76
CA PHE A 33 -12.86 8.31 2.16
C PHE A 33 -11.93 7.13 2.45
N ILE A 34 -11.41 7.11 3.67
CA ILE A 34 -10.78 5.93 4.23
C ILE A 34 -11.89 4.92 4.53
N LEU A 35 -12.00 3.83 3.76
CA LEU A 35 -13.03 2.83 4.02
C LEU A 35 -12.67 1.97 5.25
N PRO A 36 -13.57 1.80 6.22
CA PRO A 36 -13.37 0.87 7.33
C PRO A 36 -13.20 -0.58 6.83
N GLN A 37 -12.38 -1.37 7.54
CA GLN A 37 -12.12 -2.74 7.13
C GLN A 37 -13.38 -3.62 7.11
N ALA A 38 -14.34 -3.34 8.00
CA ALA A 38 -15.64 -4.01 8.01
C ALA A 38 -16.41 -3.78 6.70
N CYS A 39 -16.42 -2.54 6.18
CA CYS A 39 -17.03 -2.20 4.89
C CYS A 39 -16.33 -2.92 3.74
N VAL A 40 -14.99 -2.90 3.71
CA VAL A 40 -14.19 -3.61 2.70
C VAL A 40 -14.50 -5.12 2.71
N LYS A 41 -14.55 -5.75 3.89
CA LYS A 41 -14.91 -7.17 4.04
C LYS A 41 -16.33 -7.45 3.55
N ARG A 42 -17.28 -6.58 3.89
CA ARG A 42 -18.68 -6.71 3.45
C ARG A 42 -18.80 -6.62 1.92
N ILE A 43 -18.11 -5.66 1.30
CA ILE A 43 -18.10 -5.49 -0.16
C ILE A 43 -17.49 -6.72 -0.82
N ASN A 44 -16.32 -7.17 -0.37
CA ASN A 44 -15.65 -8.36 -0.90
C ASN A 44 -16.54 -9.61 -0.78
N SER A 45 -17.22 -9.79 0.34
CA SER A 45 -18.18 -10.88 0.56
C SER A 45 -19.33 -10.81 -0.46
N LEU A 46 -19.95 -9.64 -0.64
CA LEU A 46 -21.02 -9.44 -1.62
C LEU A 46 -20.55 -9.70 -3.06
N CYS A 47 -19.36 -9.25 -3.43
CA CYS A 47 -18.79 -9.51 -4.75
C CYS A 47 -18.51 -11.00 -4.95
N GLY A 48 -18.04 -11.71 -3.93
CA GLY A 48 -17.85 -13.16 -3.96
C GLY A 48 -19.16 -13.91 -4.16
N VAL A 49 -20.20 -13.58 -3.39
CA VAL A 49 -21.53 -14.20 -3.54
C VAL A 49 -22.11 -13.88 -4.91
N PHE A 50 -22.03 -12.63 -5.35
CA PHE A 50 -22.49 -12.24 -6.69
C PHE A 50 -21.76 -12.99 -7.79
N LEU A 51 -20.43 -13.15 -7.71
CA LEU A 51 -19.66 -13.88 -8.71
C LEU A 51 -20.13 -15.34 -8.81
N TRP A 52 -20.24 -16.05 -7.69
CA TRP A 52 -20.47 -17.50 -7.68
C TRP A 52 -21.94 -17.90 -7.78
N GLN A 53 -22.84 -17.20 -7.13
CA GLN A 53 -24.26 -17.57 -7.06
C GLN A 53 -25.13 -16.67 -7.94
N GLY A 54 -24.72 -15.42 -8.13
CA GLY A 54 -25.50 -14.44 -8.88
C GLY A 54 -26.63 -13.84 -8.04
N ASN A 55 -27.28 -14.61 -7.16
CA ASN A 55 -28.20 -14.09 -6.16
C ASN A 55 -27.48 -13.91 -4.80
N ILE A 56 -27.73 -12.79 -4.14
CA ILE A 56 -27.16 -12.44 -2.83
C ILE A 56 -27.84 -13.13 -1.64
N GLU A 57 -29.00 -13.78 -1.85
CA GLU A 57 -29.83 -14.39 -0.80
C GLU A 57 -29.58 -15.90 -0.58
N GLN A 58 -28.80 -16.56 -1.43
CA GLN A 58 -28.56 -18.01 -1.36
C GLN A 58 -27.27 -18.38 -0.60
N HIS A 59 -27.24 -19.62 -0.06
CA HIS A 59 -26.14 -20.15 0.74
C HIS A 59 -24.75 -20.07 0.09
N HIS A 60 -23.74 -19.85 0.93
CA HIS A 60 -22.37 -19.48 0.58
C HIS A 60 -21.51 -20.65 0.09
N THR A 61 -21.65 -21.07 -1.17
CA THR A 61 -20.64 -21.94 -1.80
C THR A 61 -19.81 -21.15 -2.81
N ALA A 62 -18.53 -20.94 -2.48
CA ALA A 62 -17.55 -20.35 -3.38
C ALA A 62 -16.67 -21.47 -3.96
N ARG A 63 -16.50 -21.48 -5.29
CA ARG A 63 -15.62 -22.48 -5.94
C ARG A 63 -14.15 -22.15 -5.72
N VAL A 64 -13.81 -20.86 -5.69
CA VAL A 64 -12.46 -20.34 -5.41
C VAL A 64 -12.59 -19.22 -4.40
N SER A 65 -11.66 -19.15 -3.45
CA SER A 65 -11.67 -18.09 -2.42
C SER A 65 -11.50 -16.71 -3.04
N TRP A 66 -12.07 -15.68 -2.38
CA TRP A 66 -11.97 -14.30 -2.87
C TRP A 66 -10.52 -13.80 -2.94
N GLU A 67 -9.67 -14.28 -2.04
CA GLU A 67 -8.24 -13.97 -2.03
C GLU A 67 -7.55 -14.43 -3.31
N VAL A 68 -7.83 -15.65 -3.79
CA VAL A 68 -7.28 -16.14 -5.07
C VAL A 68 -7.91 -15.39 -6.25
N VAL A 69 -9.21 -15.10 -6.20
CA VAL A 69 -9.91 -14.32 -7.24
C VAL A 69 -9.29 -12.93 -7.45
N THR A 70 -8.89 -12.26 -6.37
CA THR A 70 -8.30 -10.91 -6.42
C THR A 70 -6.81 -10.88 -6.78
N LYS A 71 -6.18 -12.04 -6.99
CA LYS A 71 -4.81 -12.08 -7.53
C LYS A 71 -4.77 -11.62 -8.99
N PRO A 72 -3.63 -11.06 -9.43
CA PRO A 72 -3.36 -10.86 -10.85
C PRO A 72 -3.52 -12.15 -11.65
N LYS A 73 -3.87 -12.03 -12.95
CA LYS A 73 -3.98 -13.19 -13.86
C LYS A 73 -2.70 -14.00 -13.94
N ARG A 74 -1.54 -13.33 -13.97
CA ARG A 74 -0.20 -13.92 -13.93
C ARG A 74 0.04 -14.80 -12.70
N GLU A 75 -0.62 -14.52 -11.59
CA GLU A 75 -0.54 -15.29 -10.33
C GLU A 75 -1.71 -16.27 -10.17
N GLY A 76 -2.45 -16.51 -11.25
CA GLY A 76 -3.55 -17.46 -11.29
C GLY A 76 -4.88 -16.94 -10.72
N GLY A 77 -5.03 -15.63 -10.53
CA GLY A 77 -6.31 -15.03 -10.16
C GLY A 77 -7.13 -14.57 -11.36
N LEU A 78 -8.22 -13.83 -11.07
CA LEU A 78 -9.10 -13.26 -12.10
C LEU A 78 -8.71 -11.83 -12.48
N GLY A 79 -7.73 -11.22 -11.80
CA GLY A 79 -7.30 -9.84 -12.04
C GLY A 79 -8.33 -8.80 -11.60
N ILE A 80 -9.03 -9.06 -10.49
CA ILE A 80 -9.82 -8.05 -9.77
C ILE A 80 -8.89 -7.41 -8.73
N LYS A 81 -8.88 -6.08 -8.61
CA LYS A 81 -8.05 -5.42 -7.59
C LYS A 81 -8.51 -5.81 -6.19
N ASN A 82 -7.56 -6.11 -5.31
CA ASN A 82 -7.84 -6.32 -3.90
C ASN A 82 -8.25 -4.97 -3.28
N LEU A 83 -9.52 -4.83 -2.92
CA LEU A 83 -10.06 -3.59 -2.39
C LEU A 83 -9.37 -3.13 -1.10
N SER A 84 -8.86 -4.06 -0.28
CA SER A 84 -8.13 -3.70 0.95
C SER A 84 -6.80 -3.03 0.63
N ILE A 85 -6.06 -3.55 -0.35
CA ILE A 85 -4.79 -2.97 -0.81
C ILE A 85 -5.06 -1.67 -1.57
N TRP A 86 -6.12 -1.62 -2.37
CA TRP A 86 -6.51 -0.40 -3.10
C TRP A 86 -6.90 0.74 -2.15
N ASN A 87 -7.74 0.46 -1.16
CA ASN A 87 -8.11 1.44 -0.12
C ASN A 87 -6.88 1.97 0.62
N LYS A 88 -5.92 1.08 0.92
CA LYS A 88 -4.65 1.45 1.53
C LYS A 88 -3.83 2.37 0.62
N ALA A 89 -3.69 2.05 -0.66
CA ALA A 89 -3.03 2.91 -1.65
C ALA A 89 -3.71 4.29 -1.79
N CYS A 90 -5.05 4.37 -1.64
CA CYS A 90 -5.74 5.65 -1.56
C CYS A 90 -5.43 6.40 -0.25
N CYS A 91 -5.35 5.72 0.89
CA CYS A 91 -4.95 6.35 2.15
C CYS A 91 -3.52 6.92 2.08
N LEU A 92 -2.60 6.19 1.44
CA LEU A 92 -1.23 6.67 1.21
C LEU A 92 -1.17 7.92 0.33
N LYS A 93 -2.14 8.11 -0.57
CA LYS A 93 -2.29 9.37 -1.32
C LYS A 93 -2.52 10.54 -0.37
N LEU A 94 -3.33 10.36 0.69
CA LEU A 94 -3.56 11.43 1.66
C LEU A 94 -2.27 11.81 2.41
N ILE A 95 -1.41 10.83 2.72
CA ILE A 95 -0.11 11.10 3.31
C ILE A 95 0.79 11.83 2.31
N TRP A 96 0.80 11.42 1.04
CA TRP A 96 1.52 12.11 -0.02
C TRP A 96 1.07 13.59 -0.14
N LEU A 97 -0.22 13.88 -0.03
CA LEU A 97 -0.72 15.26 -0.06
C LEU A 97 -0.14 16.14 1.06
N LEU A 98 0.19 15.58 2.23
CA LEU A 98 0.80 16.33 3.33
C LEU A 98 2.17 16.91 2.93
N PHE A 99 2.93 16.19 2.12
CA PHE A 99 4.27 16.59 1.68
C PHE A 99 4.26 17.43 0.40
N PHE A 100 3.39 17.08 -0.55
CA PHE A 100 3.48 17.60 -1.92
C PHE A 100 2.32 18.53 -2.33
N GLN A 101 1.30 18.74 -1.47
CA GLN A 101 0.19 19.67 -1.72
C GLN A 101 -0.21 20.46 -0.47
N SER A 102 0.66 21.39 -0.07
CA SER A 102 0.50 22.24 1.12
C SER A 102 -0.68 23.23 1.09
N GLY A 103 -1.35 23.41 -0.06
CA GLY A 103 -2.43 24.41 -0.22
C GLY A 103 -3.80 24.01 0.34
N SER A 104 -3.97 22.79 0.85
CA SER A 104 -5.27 22.34 1.38
C SER A 104 -5.43 22.70 2.86
N VAL A 105 -6.63 23.16 3.24
CA VAL A 105 -7.01 23.40 4.65
C VAL A 105 -6.78 22.16 5.52
N TRP A 106 -7.04 20.97 4.96
CA TRP A 106 -6.79 19.71 5.68
C TRP A 106 -5.31 19.48 5.95
N VAL A 107 -4.43 19.82 5.01
CA VAL A 107 -2.97 19.69 5.19
C VAL A 107 -2.45 20.68 6.22
N ALA A 108 -2.89 21.93 6.15
CA ALA A 108 -2.53 22.95 7.14
C ALA A 108 -2.95 22.52 8.56
N TRP A 109 -4.21 22.09 8.73
CA TRP A 109 -4.73 21.59 9.99
C TRP A 109 -3.97 20.36 10.50
N PHE A 110 -3.69 19.38 9.64
CA PHE A 110 -2.96 18.17 10.05
C PHE A 110 -1.55 18.51 10.50
N LYS A 111 -0.87 19.40 9.77
CA LYS A 111 0.49 19.86 10.12
C LYS A 111 0.50 20.57 11.48
N THR A 112 -0.43 21.46 11.76
CA THR A 112 -0.45 22.22 13.03
C THR A 112 -0.92 21.36 14.21
N GLU A 113 -2.07 20.70 14.09
CA GLU A 113 -2.73 20.03 15.22
C GLU A 113 -2.22 18.62 15.51
N VAL A 114 -1.75 17.90 14.48
CA VAL A 114 -1.26 16.51 14.64
C VAL A 114 0.26 16.48 14.69
N LEU A 115 0.92 17.30 13.87
CA LEU A 115 2.38 17.25 13.69
C LEU A 115 3.13 18.43 14.34
N ASN A 116 2.46 19.27 15.14
CA ASN A 116 3.07 20.41 15.83
C ASN A 116 3.89 21.35 14.92
N GLY A 117 3.43 21.55 13.68
CA GLY A 117 4.07 22.44 12.71
C GLY A 117 5.23 21.85 11.91
N ASN A 118 5.76 20.66 12.23
CA ASN A 118 6.84 20.03 11.46
C ASN A 118 6.38 18.70 10.82
N LEU A 119 6.51 18.58 9.49
CA LEU A 119 6.12 17.37 8.76
C LEU A 119 6.95 16.14 9.14
N SER A 120 8.21 16.32 9.53
CA SER A 120 9.10 15.24 10.01
C SER A 120 8.54 14.54 11.25
N ASN A 121 7.66 15.21 12.00
CA ASN A 121 6.98 14.59 13.14
C ASN A 121 6.06 13.43 12.72
N LEU A 122 5.69 13.32 11.43
CA LEU A 122 4.89 12.21 10.92
C LEU A 122 5.52 10.84 11.23
N TRP A 123 6.85 10.76 11.20
CA TRP A 123 7.59 9.51 11.39
C TRP A 123 7.72 9.09 12.86
N ILE A 124 7.56 10.02 13.79
CA ILE A 124 7.74 9.78 15.23
C ILE A 124 6.44 9.80 16.01
N THR A 125 5.41 10.52 15.54
CA THR A 125 4.16 10.70 16.27
C THR A 125 3.38 9.38 16.35
N PRO A 126 3.25 8.77 17.54
CA PRO A 126 2.50 7.53 17.67
C PRO A 126 0.99 7.81 17.62
N PRO A 127 0.17 6.81 17.27
CA PRO A 127 -1.28 6.92 17.38
C PRO A 127 -1.72 7.27 18.81
N ASN A 128 -2.67 8.21 18.94
CA ASN A 128 -3.15 8.71 20.22
C ASN A 128 -4.69 8.72 20.26
N ARG A 129 -5.28 8.41 21.41
CA ARG A 129 -6.74 8.44 21.63
C ARG A 129 -7.37 9.82 21.39
N ARG A 130 -6.59 10.90 21.54
CA ARG A 130 -7.04 12.27 21.26
C ARG A 130 -7.31 12.52 19.77
N TYR A 131 -6.61 11.80 18.90
CA TYR A 131 -6.79 11.93 17.45
C TYR A 131 -7.98 11.10 16.96
N SER A 132 -8.59 11.56 15.87
CA SER A 132 -9.61 10.79 15.19
C SER A 132 -9.07 9.44 14.71
N TRP A 133 -9.95 8.47 14.51
CA TRP A 133 -9.55 7.16 14.01
C TRP A 133 -8.89 7.25 12.63
N GLN A 134 -9.27 8.23 11.80
CA GLN A 134 -8.67 8.49 10.49
C GLN A 134 -7.22 8.94 10.62
N VAL A 135 -6.94 9.91 11.48
CA VAL A 135 -5.57 10.39 11.74
C VAL A 135 -4.70 9.24 12.24
N ASN A 136 -5.20 8.48 13.24
CA ASN A 136 -4.50 7.30 13.75
C ASN A 136 -4.27 6.23 12.67
N LYS A 137 -5.18 6.11 11.70
CA LYS A 137 -5.00 5.20 10.57
C LYS A 137 -3.87 5.67 9.64
N LEU A 138 -3.79 6.98 9.35
CA LEU A 138 -2.72 7.55 8.53
C LEU A 138 -1.35 7.45 9.21
N LEU A 139 -1.27 7.77 10.51
CA LEU A 139 -0.03 7.62 11.30
C LEU A 139 0.49 6.17 11.24
N LYS A 140 -0.39 5.17 11.34
CA LYS A 140 -0.02 3.74 11.21
C LYS A 140 0.43 3.33 9.81
N LEU A 141 -0.01 4.05 8.77
CA LEU A 141 0.35 3.76 7.38
C LEU A 141 1.58 4.52 6.91
N SER A 142 2.06 5.52 7.68
CA SER A 142 3.24 6.34 7.34
C SER A 142 4.47 5.49 7.03
N SER A 143 4.73 4.44 7.79
CA SER A 143 5.87 3.54 7.58
C SER A 143 5.88 2.87 6.21
N GLU A 144 4.71 2.67 5.58
CA GLU A 144 4.62 2.01 4.26
C GLU A 144 5.01 2.93 3.11
N ILE A 145 4.92 4.25 3.30
CA ILE A 145 5.30 5.26 2.30
C ILE A 145 6.66 5.89 2.59
N PHE A 146 7.23 5.65 3.78
CA PHE A 146 8.52 6.20 4.22
C PHE A 146 9.62 6.05 3.18
N SER A 147 9.79 4.86 2.60
CA SER A 147 10.85 4.62 1.59
C SER A 147 10.73 5.50 0.35
N CYS A 148 9.52 5.95 0.04
CA CYS A 148 9.21 6.71 -1.17
C CYS A 148 9.26 8.23 -0.96
N VAL A 149 9.29 8.70 0.29
CA VAL A 149 9.41 10.12 0.62
C VAL A 149 10.85 10.37 1.03
N LYS A 150 11.60 11.10 0.21
CA LYS A 150 13.00 11.45 0.47
C LYS A 150 13.10 12.90 0.90
N LEU A 151 13.85 13.18 1.96
CA LEU A 151 14.11 14.55 2.39
C LEU A 151 15.45 15.01 1.81
N ARG A 152 15.44 16.13 1.10
CA ARG A 152 16.65 16.78 0.58
C ARG A 152 17.03 17.91 1.52
N VAL A 153 18.16 17.70 2.19
CA VAL A 153 18.70 18.62 3.18
C VAL A 153 19.28 19.84 2.48
N GLN A 154 18.86 21.01 2.95
CA GLN A 154 19.36 22.32 2.57
C GLN A 154 19.84 23.03 3.85
N ASN A 155 18.99 23.82 4.51
CA ASN A 155 19.33 24.43 5.80
C ASN A 155 19.35 23.46 6.99
N GLY A 156 18.76 22.27 6.86
CA GLY A 156 18.72 21.23 7.88
C GLY A 156 17.89 21.57 9.11
N GLN A 157 17.10 22.64 9.09
CA GLN A 157 16.31 23.10 10.24
C GLN A 157 15.08 22.24 10.47
N SER A 158 14.48 21.71 9.41
CA SER A 158 13.30 20.85 9.51
C SER A 158 13.67 19.36 9.55
N CYS A 159 14.85 19.01 9.04
CA CYS A 159 15.36 17.64 8.97
C CYS A 159 15.76 17.06 10.34
N LEU A 160 14.97 16.12 10.86
CA LEU A 160 15.30 15.32 12.03
C LEU A 160 16.38 14.28 11.71
N PHE A 161 17.48 14.30 12.47
CA PHE A 161 18.64 13.43 12.25
C PHE A 161 18.27 11.94 12.25
N TRP A 162 17.46 11.49 13.21
CA TRP A 162 17.17 10.07 13.43
C TRP A 162 16.07 9.50 12.52
N SER A 163 15.04 10.30 12.28
CA SER A 163 13.75 9.78 11.83
C SER A 163 13.46 10.07 10.37
N ASP A 164 13.99 11.16 9.81
CA ASP A 164 13.76 11.51 8.41
C ASP A 164 14.55 10.63 7.44
N ASN A 165 14.02 10.46 6.24
CA ASN A 165 14.63 9.71 5.14
C ASN A 165 15.52 10.62 4.29
N TRP A 166 16.53 11.23 4.91
CA TRP A 166 17.50 12.11 4.25
C TRP A 166 18.77 11.40 3.80
N SER A 167 19.01 10.18 4.31
CA SER A 167 20.20 9.38 4.00
C SER A 167 19.89 8.26 2.99
N PRO A 168 20.91 7.74 2.28
CA PRO A 168 20.73 6.55 1.43
C PRO A 168 20.37 5.30 2.25
N TYR A 169 20.59 5.33 3.57
CA TYR A 169 20.32 4.22 4.50
C TYR A 169 18.90 4.25 5.08
N GLY A 170 18.07 5.24 4.71
CA GLY A 170 16.75 5.44 5.29
C GLY A 170 16.82 6.12 6.66
N SER A 171 16.00 5.64 7.60
CA SER A 171 16.01 6.14 8.98
C SER A 171 17.30 5.71 9.68
N LEU A 172 18.07 6.69 10.13
CA LEU A 172 19.30 6.42 10.89
C LEU A 172 19.02 5.71 12.21
N ARG A 173 17.83 5.87 12.78
CA ARG A 173 17.41 5.11 13.96
C ARG A 173 17.44 3.61 13.69
N SER A 174 16.91 3.18 12.55
CA SER A 174 16.92 1.76 12.16
C SER A 174 18.32 1.30 11.75
N TYR A 175 19.03 2.13 10.97
CA TYR A 175 20.36 1.77 10.45
C TYR A 175 21.43 1.66 11.54
N LEU A 176 21.49 2.60 12.49
CA LEU A 176 22.54 2.64 13.51
C LEU A 176 22.21 1.80 14.74
N LEU A 177 20.94 1.76 15.15
CA LEU A 177 20.57 1.21 16.46
C LEU A 177 19.94 -0.18 16.41
N ASP A 178 19.44 -0.61 15.26
CA ASP A 178 18.79 -1.93 15.09
C ASP A 178 17.74 -2.22 16.19
N GLY A 179 17.01 -1.18 16.63
CA GLY A 179 16.01 -1.25 17.71
C GLY A 179 16.52 -0.94 19.13
N SER A 180 17.81 -0.62 19.31
CA SER A 180 18.40 -0.23 20.60
C SER A 180 18.25 1.26 20.92
N ALA A 181 18.43 1.64 22.19
CA ALA A 181 18.51 3.06 22.57
C ALA A 181 19.81 3.70 22.05
N SER A 182 19.76 4.99 21.69
CA SER A 182 20.93 5.70 21.18
C SER A 182 22.01 5.83 22.25
N THR A 183 23.19 5.26 21.99
CA THR A 183 24.41 5.50 22.79
C THR A 183 25.21 6.70 22.29
N LEU A 184 24.71 7.42 21.28
CA LEU A 184 25.42 8.55 20.66
C LEU A 184 25.24 9.87 21.40
N GLY A 185 24.36 9.94 22.41
CA GLY A 185 24.09 11.19 23.14
C GLY A 185 23.42 12.28 22.29
N ILE A 186 22.99 11.97 21.07
CA ILE A 186 22.24 12.88 20.21
C ILE A 186 20.75 12.79 20.59
N PRO A 187 20.09 13.92 20.92
CA PRO A 187 18.66 13.94 21.25
C PRO A 187 17.78 13.35 20.15
N ASP A 188 16.67 12.71 20.51
CA ASP A 188 15.74 12.09 19.55
C ASP A 188 15.15 13.11 18.55
N HIS A 189 15.01 14.37 18.96
CA HIS A 189 14.45 15.47 18.15
C HIS A 189 15.52 16.39 17.55
N ALA A 190 16.80 16.00 17.60
CA ALA A 190 17.88 16.80 17.05
C ALA A 190 17.72 16.92 15.53
N THR A 191 17.84 18.15 15.03
CA THR A 191 17.84 18.44 13.59
C THR A 191 19.28 18.48 13.07
N LEU A 192 19.47 18.31 11.76
CA LEU A 192 20.81 18.44 11.16
C LEU A 192 21.42 19.83 11.41
N ALA A 193 20.63 20.90 11.36
CA ALA A 193 21.09 22.24 11.71
C ALA A 193 21.63 22.32 13.14
N THR A 194 20.96 21.69 14.12
CA THR A 194 21.43 21.71 15.51
C THR A 194 22.73 20.93 15.72
N LEU A 195 23.03 19.99 14.84
CA LEU A 195 24.26 19.20 14.86
C LEU A 195 25.40 19.82 14.05
N HIS A 196 25.18 20.96 13.39
CA HIS A 196 26.18 21.64 12.57
C HIS A 196 26.53 23.00 13.18
N ILE A 197 27.66 23.08 13.90
CA ILE A 197 28.10 24.29 14.61
C ILE A 197 29.46 24.72 14.09
N ASN A 198 29.62 25.99 13.73
CA ASN A 198 30.89 26.57 13.25
C ASN A 198 31.54 25.75 12.11
N ASN A 199 30.76 25.35 11.10
CA ASN A 199 31.19 24.48 9.99
C ASN A 199 31.72 23.10 10.39
N ASN A 200 31.35 22.61 11.57
CA ASN A 200 31.71 21.28 12.04
C ASN A 200 30.49 20.49 12.49
N TRP A 201 30.48 19.20 12.17
CA TRP A 201 29.46 18.26 12.60
C TRP A 201 29.74 17.76 14.03
N MET A 202 28.80 18.02 14.93
CA MET A 202 28.84 17.65 16.35
C MET A 202 28.33 16.22 16.55
N LEU A 203 29.13 15.23 16.14
CA LEU A 203 28.84 13.81 16.37
C LEU A 203 29.96 13.16 17.19
N PRO A 204 29.64 12.15 18.03
CA PRO A 204 30.66 11.36 18.70
C PRO A 204 31.61 10.69 17.70
N PRO A 205 32.86 10.39 18.12
CA PRO A 205 33.80 9.61 17.32
C PRO A 205 33.18 8.30 16.85
N ALA A 206 33.45 7.92 15.61
CA ALA A 206 32.91 6.70 15.03
C ALA A 206 33.44 5.46 15.76
N ARG A 207 32.52 4.66 16.34
CA ARG A 207 32.82 3.38 17.00
C ARG A 207 32.32 2.16 16.23
N SER A 208 31.80 2.37 15.02
CA SER A 208 31.29 1.33 14.12
C SER A 208 31.42 1.77 12.67
N GLU A 209 31.52 0.81 11.75
CA GLU A 209 31.57 1.07 10.30
C GLU A 209 30.33 1.83 9.81
N ARG A 210 29.14 1.50 10.34
CA ARG A 210 27.91 2.22 10.04
C ARG A 210 28.01 3.70 10.41
N LEU A 211 28.61 4.04 11.56
CA LEU A 211 28.81 5.43 11.96
C LEU A 211 29.89 6.12 11.12
N VAL A 212 30.96 5.42 10.72
CA VAL A 212 31.94 5.94 9.75
C VAL A 212 31.26 6.34 8.44
N ASN A 213 30.35 5.52 7.92
CA ASN A 213 29.58 5.84 6.71
C ASN A 213 28.71 7.09 6.87
N ILE A 214 28.14 7.32 8.06
CA ILE A 214 27.38 8.56 8.35
C ILE A 214 28.30 9.76 8.44
N HIS A 215 29.45 9.64 9.10
CA HIS A 215 30.46 10.72 9.12
C HIS A 215 30.89 11.09 7.71
N ALA A 216 31.24 10.11 6.88
CA ALA A 216 31.59 10.33 5.48
C ALA A 216 30.45 11.03 4.71
N LEU A 217 29.20 10.59 4.88
CA LEU A 217 28.04 11.24 4.25
C LEU A 217 27.89 12.71 4.71
N LEU A 218 27.99 12.99 6.01
CA LEU A 218 27.85 14.33 6.56
C LEU A 218 28.90 15.29 6.00
N THR A 219 30.14 14.83 5.74
CA THR A 219 31.17 15.68 5.09
C THR A 219 30.81 16.10 3.67
N THR A 220 29.86 15.42 3.02
CA THR A 220 29.39 15.80 1.68
C THR A 220 28.23 16.80 1.71
N ILE A 221 27.62 17.03 2.88
CA ILE A 221 26.47 17.92 3.05
C ILE A 221 26.96 19.30 3.45
N ASN A 222 26.65 20.30 2.63
CA ASN A 222 26.88 21.71 2.94
C ASN A 222 25.53 22.40 3.18
N LEU A 223 25.30 22.85 4.42
CA LEU A 223 24.06 23.56 4.74
C LEU A 223 24.06 24.95 4.12
N ASN A 224 22.89 25.40 3.65
CA ASN A 224 22.70 26.71 3.03
C ASN A 224 21.45 27.41 3.60
N GLU A 225 21.03 28.53 3.01
CA GLU A 225 19.88 29.32 3.48
C GLU A 225 18.52 28.80 2.97
N ILE A 226 18.52 27.87 2.01
CA ILE A 226 17.29 27.37 1.38
C ILE A 226 16.60 26.38 2.34
N GLU A 227 15.27 26.36 2.34
CA GLU A 227 14.51 25.39 3.12
C GLU A 227 14.68 23.96 2.60
N ASP A 228 14.71 22.99 3.52
CA ASP A 228 14.66 21.57 3.15
C ASP A 228 13.38 21.27 2.36
N TYR A 229 13.45 20.33 1.42
CA TYR A 229 12.28 19.94 0.62
C TYR A 229 12.19 18.43 0.44
N TYR A 230 10.98 17.95 0.15
CA TYR A 230 10.70 16.54 -0.04
C TYR A 230 10.68 16.18 -1.52
N GLU A 231 11.17 15.00 -1.85
CA GLU A 231 11.08 14.38 -3.17
C GLU A 231 10.28 13.07 -3.09
N TRP A 232 9.43 12.85 -4.09
CA TRP A 232 8.67 11.62 -4.23
C TRP A 232 9.39 10.68 -5.19
N GLU A 233 9.86 9.55 -4.67
CA GLU A 233 10.63 8.56 -5.42
C GLU A 233 9.98 7.18 -5.31
N VAL A 234 9.67 6.56 -6.46
CA VAL A 234 9.13 5.20 -6.50
C VAL A 234 10.02 4.36 -7.40
N ASP A 235 10.64 3.34 -6.80
CA ASP A 235 11.52 2.36 -7.47
C ASP A 235 12.68 3.05 -8.23
N GLY A 236 13.36 4.00 -7.58
CA GLY A 236 14.50 4.72 -8.14
C GLY A 236 14.15 5.88 -9.07
N LYS A 237 12.86 6.17 -9.29
CA LYS A 237 12.41 7.22 -10.20
C LYS A 237 11.67 8.31 -9.44
N VAL A 238 12.18 9.53 -9.53
CA VAL A 238 11.56 10.74 -9.00
C VAL A 238 10.33 11.09 -9.86
N SER A 239 9.24 11.50 -9.23
CA SER A 239 8.03 11.93 -9.91
C SER A 239 7.26 12.97 -9.10
N ASP A 240 6.62 13.92 -9.77
CA ASP A 240 5.78 14.92 -9.11
C ASP A 240 4.32 14.45 -8.94
N THR A 241 4.00 13.23 -9.39
CA THR A 241 2.62 12.73 -9.43
C THR A 241 2.42 11.46 -8.64
N TYR A 242 1.31 11.39 -7.92
CA TYR A 242 0.90 10.17 -7.22
C TYR A 242 0.07 9.26 -8.12
N SER A 243 0.63 8.10 -8.49
CA SER A 243 -0.12 7.05 -9.17
C SER A 243 -0.59 5.97 -8.20
N MET A 244 -1.90 5.93 -7.94
CA MET A 244 -2.53 4.88 -7.13
C MET A 244 -2.25 3.47 -7.68
N GLY A 245 -2.17 3.31 -9.01
CA GLY A 245 -1.85 2.03 -9.65
C GLY A 245 -0.46 1.54 -9.32
N LYS A 246 0.57 2.40 -9.48
CA LYS A 246 1.96 2.05 -9.15
C LYS A 246 2.13 1.70 -7.67
N ILE A 247 1.52 2.48 -6.79
CA ILE A 247 1.60 2.21 -5.34
C ILE A 247 0.83 0.96 -4.95
N TYR A 248 -0.33 0.69 -5.58
CA TYR A 248 -1.02 -0.58 -5.41
C TYR A 248 -0.14 -1.77 -5.81
N GLU A 249 0.56 -1.68 -6.94
CA GLU A 249 1.46 -2.74 -7.40
C GLU A 249 2.66 -2.93 -6.47
N LYS A 250 3.23 -1.83 -5.94
CA LYS A 250 4.32 -1.88 -4.96
C LYS A 250 3.93 -2.55 -3.64
N ILE A 251 2.72 -2.28 -3.15
CA ILE A 251 2.21 -2.88 -1.89
C ILE A 251 1.71 -4.31 -2.11
N CYS A 252 1.24 -4.62 -3.31
CA CYS A 252 0.85 -5.96 -3.66
C CYS A 252 2.11 -6.84 -3.69
N LEU A 253 2.22 -7.74 -2.72
CA LEU A 253 3.28 -8.75 -2.71
C LEU A 253 3.28 -9.49 -4.05
N ALA A 254 4.42 -9.49 -4.74
CA ALA A 254 4.58 -10.20 -6.00
C ALA A 254 4.46 -11.71 -5.74
N GLY A 255 3.42 -12.33 -6.29
CA GLY A 255 3.26 -13.78 -6.24
C GLY A 255 4.04 -14.48 -7.36
N ALA A 256 4.26 -15.79 -7.20
CA ALA A 256 4.84 -16.61 -8.26
C ALA A 256 3.92 -16.62 -9.50
N SER A 257 4.52 -16.43 -10.68
CA SER A 257 3.80 -16.56 -11.93
C SER A 257 3.40 -18.02 -12.17
N VAL A 258 2.16 -18.24 -12.59
CA VAL A 258 1.66 -19.58 -12.90
C VAL A 258 1.98 -19.95 -14.35
N PRO A 259 2.49 -21.16 -14.62
CA PRO A 259 2.95 -21.56 -15.96
C PRO A 259 1.83 -21.61 -17.00
N TRP A 260 0.59 -21.82 -16.54
CA TRP A 260 -0.60 -21.92 -17.39
C TRP A 260 -1.27 -20.57 -17.69
N CYS A 261 -0.73 -19.44 -17.20
CA CYS A 261 -1.37 -18.12 -17.33
C CYS A 261 -1.70 -17.79 -18.79
N GLU A 262 -0.73 -17.92 -19.70
CA GLU A 262 -0.91 -17.59 -21.11
C GLU A 262 -1.86 -18.57 -21.82
N SER A 263 -1.89 -19.84 -21.39
CA SER A 263 -2.81 -20.84 -21.93
C SER A 263 -4.27 -20.55 -21.57
N VAL A 264 -4.51 -20.08 -20.34
CA VAL A 264 -5.87 -19.78 -19.84
C VAL A 264 -6.34 -18.40 -20.29
N TRP A 265 -5.45 -17.41 -20.28
CA TRP A 265 -5.75 -15.99 -20.51
C TRP A 265 -5.26 -15.45 -21.85
N ASN A 266 -5.36 -16.25 -22.91
CA ASN A 266 -4.98 -15.82 -24.26
C ASN A 266 -5.90 -14.73 -24.85
N LYS A 267 -5.36 -13.92 -25.76
CA LYS A 267 -6.08 -12.77 -26.36
C LYS A 267 -7.27 -13.18 -27.25
N ALA A 268 -7.17 -14.33 -27.93
CA ALA A 268 -8.21 -14.86 -28.80
C ALA A 268 -9.29 -15.65 -28.02
N GLY A 269 -9.12 -15.83 -26.71
CA GLY A 269 -10.00 -16.65 -25.88
C GLY A 269 -11.33 -15.99 -25.60
N ILE A 270 -12.42 -16.73 -25.82
CA ILE A 270 -13.75 -16.30 -25.41
C ILE A 270 -13.79 -16.29 -23.87
N PRO A 271 -14.16 -15.16 -23.21
CA PRO A 271 -14.06 -15.01 -21.75
C PRO A 271 -14.78 -16.10 -20.95
N ARG A 272 -15.92 -16.61 -21.46
CA ARG A 272 -16.67 -17.71 -20.84
C ARG A 272 -15.85 -19.00 -20.80
N HIS A 273 -15.15 -19.33 -21.88
CA HIS A 273 -14.30 -20.53 -21.96
C HIS A 273 -13.05 -20.35 -21.11
N SER A 274 -12.36 -19.20 -21.17
CA SER A 274 -11.21 -18.91 -20.31
C SER A 274 -11.53 -19.03 -18.82
N PHE A 275 -12.71 -18.56 -18.40
CA PHE A 275 -13.17 -18.72 -17.00
C PHE A 275 -13.36 -20.19 -16.63
N LEU A 276 -13.95 -21.00 -17.53
CA LEU A 276 -14.13 -22.44 -17.30
C LEU A 276 -12.79 -23.18 -17.26
N THR A 277 -11.88 -22.88 -18.19
CA THR A 277 -10.52 -23.44 -18.21
C THR A 277 -9.76 -23.07 -16.94
N TRP A 278 -9.91 -21.84 -16.45
CA TRP A 278 -9.33 -21.43 -15.17
C TRP A 278 -9.84 -22.28 -13.99
N LEU A 279 -11.16 -22.51 -13.91
CA LEU A 279 -11.72 -23.43 -12.90
C LEU A 279 -11.22 -24.87 -13.07
N PHE A 280 -11.05 -25.32 -14.30
CA PHE A 280 -10.54 -26.65 -14.61
C PHE A 280 -9.10 -26.83 -14.12
N VAL A 281 -8.21 -25.89 -14.46
CA VAL A 281 -6.79 -25.93 -14.05
C VAL A 281 -6.63 -25.84 -12.53
N LEU A 282 -7.52 -25.11 -11.84
CA LEU A 282 -7.54 -25.09 -10.37
C LEU A 282 -8.18 -26.35 -9.75
N ASN A 283 -8.61 -27.31 -10.56
CA ASN A 283 -9.43 -28.45 -10.16
C ASN A 283 -10.59 -27.96 -9.27
N ARG A 284 -11.49 -27.15 -9.83
CA ARG A 284 -12.69 -26.59 -9.16
C ARG A 284 -13.97 -26.79 -9.96
N CYS A 285 -13.91 -27.51 -11.07
CA CYS A 285 -15.08 -27.99 -11.78
C CYS A 285 -15.66 -29.23 -11.06
N PRO A 286 -16.99 -29.41 -11.04
CA PRO A 286 -17.63 -30.61 -10.50
C PRO A 286 -17.48 -31.76 -11.51
N THR A 287 -16.25 -32.24 -11.70
CA THR A 287 -15.98 -33.43 -12.51
C THR A 287 -16.40 -34.69 -11.75
N ARG A 288 -16.64 -35.79 -12.47
CA ARG A 288 -17.01 -37.09 -11.88
C ARG A 288 -16.02 -37.51 -10.79
N ASP A 289 -14.72 -37.35 -11.04
CA ASP A 289 -13.67 -37.73 -10.08
C ASP A 289 -13.74 -36.92 -8.78
N ARG A 290 -14.07 -35.64 -8.88
CA ARG A 290 -14.22 -34.75 -7.72
C ARG A 290 -15.50 -35.03 -6.94
N ILE A 291 -16.60 -35.31 -7.65
CA ILE A 291 -17.90 -35.67 -7.05
C ILE A 291 -17.78 -36.99 -6.29
N ARG A 292 -17.07 -37.98 -6.85
CA ARG A 292 -16.72 -39.24 -6.14
C ARG A 292 -15.93 -38.98 -4.86
N GLY A 293 -14.95 -38.07 -4.91
CA GLY A 293 -14.18 -37.66 -3.73
C GLY A 293 -15.00 -36.97 -2.64
N TRP A 294 -16.23 -36.51 -2.94
CA TRP A 294 -17.17 -35.97 -1.97
C TRP A 294 -18.17 -37.01 -1.44
N GLY A 295 -18.07 -38.27 -1.86
CA GLY A 295 -18.94 -39.35 -1.39
C GLY A 295 -20.28 -39.46 -2.13
N PHE A 296 -20.48 -38.75 -3.24
CA PHE A 296 -21.66 -38.93 -4.06
C PHE A 296 -21.50 -40.13 -5.01
N GLN A 297 -22.53 -40.97 -5.10
CA GLN A 297 -22.59 -42.02 -6.11
C GLN A 297 -22.78 -41.38 -7.49
N THR A 298 -21.90 -41.75 -8.41
CA THR A 298 -22.03 -41.39 -9.83
C THR A 298 -22.31 -42.66 -10.59
N ASP A 299 -23.43 -42.73 -11.30
CA ASP A 299 -23.78 -43.89 -12.14
C ASP A 299 -22.63 -44.21 -13.09
N THR A 300 -22.35 -45.52 -13.23
CA THR A 300 -21.22 -46.09 -13.98
C THR A 300 -21.20 -45.68 -15.43
#